data_AF-A0A525KZE3-F1
#
_entry.id   AF-A0A525KZE3-F1
#
_cell.length_a   1.000
_cell.length_b   1.000
_cell.length_c   1.000
_cell.angle_alpha   90.00
_cell.angle_beta   90.00
_cell.angle_gamma   90.00
#
_symmetry.space_group_name_H-M   'P 1'
#
loop_
_entity.id
_entity.type
_entity.pdbx_description
1 polymer ?
#
loop_
_entity_poly.entity_id
_entity_poly.type
_entity_poly.pdbx_seq_one_letter_code
_entity_poly.pdbx_strand_id
1 'polypeptide(L)'
;MMRIAAALIAAGLMIGGQAQAAPAKAKPAATRTMKAVAYKAPRGPDRVHPDLNGVWQVMNTAGWNIEPHAASAALQLRAGPYGPVPAKEVVALGAVGAVPAGLGVVEGGTIPYTADGLKTRDANHADWIHKDPEIKCYLPGVPRANYMQLPFQIFQSEKQMLFAYEYAGAVRNIMFTDPGPAPVDSWMGQSVAHWEGDSLVVVVTGQNDSTWFDRAGNFHTADMKVVERYTPTGPNILRYEAEITDPATFSRPWKMSMNLYRHVGDDARLNQFKCVEFVEELMYGNLRKEPLK
;
A
#
# COMPACT_ATOMS: atom_id res chain seq x y z
N MET A 1 -22.94 33.83 64.38
CA MET A 1 -22.05 34.35 63.32
C MET A 1 -20.71 33.63 63.47
N MET A 2 -20.49 32.44 62.88
CA MET A 2 -19.91 32.18 61.55
C MET A 2 -18.63 33.03 61.30
N ARG A 3 -17.40 32.54 61.06
CA ARG A 3 -16.90 31.27 60.47
C ARG A 3 -15.43 30.95 60.88
N ILE A 4 -15.17 29.66 61.10
CA ILE A 4 -14.07 28.79 60.61
C ILE A 4 -12.62 29.24 60.88
N ALA A 5 -11.98 28.56 61.85
CA ALA A 5 -10.53 28.48 62.04
C ALA A 5 -10.04 27.03 61.80
N ALA A 6 -8.78 26.92 61.37
CA ALA A 6 -8.12 25.74 60.83
C ALA A 6 -8.06 24.51 61.77
N ALA A 7 -8.06 23.32 61.18
CA ALA A 7 -7.61 22.09 61.83
C ALA A 7 -6.67 21.33 60.90
N LEU A 8 -5.37 21.36 61.22
CA LEU A 8 -4.38 20.41 60.75
C LEU A 8 -4.67 19.05 61.40
N ILE A 9 -4.92 18.02 60.59
CA ILE A 9 -4.97 16.63 61.06
C ILE A 9 -3.63 15.98 60.71
N ALA A 10 -2.84 15.72 61.74
CA ALA A 10 -1.68 14.84 61.67
C ALA A 10 -2.17 13.39 61.65
N ALA A 11 -2.00 12.71 60.51
CA ALA A 11 -2.22 11.27 60.41
C ALA A 11 -0.87 10.56 60.62
N GLY A 12 -0.77 9.83 61.73
CA GLY A 12 0.41 9.03 62.08
C GLY A 12 0.65 7.87 61.12
N LEU A 13 1.91 7.67 60.75
CA LEU A 13 2.38 6.46 60.06
C LEU A 13 2.22 5.24 60.98
N MET A 14 1.34 4.30 60.60
CA MET A 14 1.47 2.91 61.03
C MET A 14 2.25 2.14 59.96
N ILE A 15 3.43 1.66 60.33
CA ILE A 15 4.28 0.79 59.51
C ILE A 15 3.69 -0.62 59.59
N GLY A 16 2.82 -0.97 58.64
CA GLY A 16 2.40 -2.34 58.39
C GLY A 16 3.40 -3.03 57.46
N GLY A 17 4.13 -4.02 57.96
CA GLY A 17 5.08 -4.80 57.17
C GLY A 17 4.36 -5.60 56.08
N GLN A 18 4.64 -5.28 54.82
CA GLN A 18 4.29 -6.12 53.69
C GLN A 18 5.42 -7.11 53.44
N ALA A 19 5.15 -8.40 53.68
CA ALA A 19 6.01 -9.48 53.24
C ALA A 19 6.06 -9.48 51.71
N GLN A 20 7.25 -9.23 51.13
CA GLN A 20 7.49 -9.39 49.72
C GLN A 20 7.48 -10.88 49.37
N ALA A 21 6.44 -11.31 48.64
CA ALA A 21 6.46 -12.61 47.99
C ALA A 21 7.47 -12.59 46.83
N ALA A 22 8.42 -13.52 46.84
CA ALA A 22 9.38 -13.69 45.77
C ALA A 22 8.67 -14.03 44.44
N PRO A 23 9.19 -13.57 43.28
CA PRO A 23 8.57 -13.85 42.00
C PRO A 23 8.67 -15.34 41.67
N ALA A 24 7.54 -15.99 41.44
CA ALA A 24 7.51 -17.34 40.91
C ALA A 24 8.09 -17.35 39.49
N LYS A 25 9.15 -18.12 39.25
CA LYS A 25 9.70 -18.36 37.91
C LYS A 25 8.66 -19.08 37.06
N ALA A 26 8.02 -18.37 36.14
CA ALA A 26 7.17 -18.98 35.14
C ALA A 26 7.99 -19.92 34.25
N LYS A 27 7.56 -21.19 34.12
CA LYS A 27 8.13 -22.12 33.15
C LYS A 27 7.84 -21.60 31.74
N PRO A 28 8.78 -21.73 30.78
CA PRO A 28 8.51 -21.36 29.40
C PRO A 28 7.39 -22.26 28.88
N ALA A 29 6.30 -21.65 28.39
CA ALA A 29 5.29 -22.37 27.65
C ALA A 29 5.95 -22.93 26.39
N ALA A 30 5.86 -24.25 26.19
CA ALA A 30 6.33 -24.90 24.99
C ALA A 30 5.50 -24.37 23.80
N THR A 31 6.09 -23.52 22.98
CA THR A 31 5.51 -23.09 21.71
C THR A 31 5.42 -24.32 20.81
N ARG A 32 4.24 -24.93 20.77
CA ARG A 32 3.93 -25.98 19.81
C ARG A 32 3.84 -25.32 18.44
N THR A 33 4.93 -25.35 17.69
CA THR A 33 4.96 -24.95 16.27
C THR A 33 4.13 -25.96 15.49
N MET A 34 2.82 -25.76 15.42
CA MET A 34 2.01 -26.45 14.45
C MET A 34 2.44 -25.93 13.07
N LYS A 35 3.10 -26.77 12.27
CA LYS A 35 3.27 -26.49 10.85
C LYS A 35 1.86 -26.30 10.28
N ALA A 36 1.52 -25.08 9.92
CA ALA A 36 0.25 -24.81 9.25
C ALA A 36 0.22 -25.65 7.96
N VAL A 37 -0.81 -26.46 7.79
CA VAL A 37 -1.03 -27.16 6.53
C VAL A 37 -1.26 -26.09 5.47
N ALA A 38 -0.44 -26.10 4.42
CA ALA A 38 -0.60 -25.15 3.31
C ALA A 38 -2.00 -25.32 2.71
N TYR A 39 -2.72 -24.21 2.56
CA TYR A 39 -4.05 -24.21 1.95
C TYR A 39 -3.97 -24.73 0.51
N LYS A 40 -4.83 -25.69 0.15
CA LYS A 40 -4.94 -26.18 -1.22
C LYS A 40 -6.15 -25.55 -1.90
N ALA A 41 -5.89 -24.56 -2.75
CA ALA A 41 -6.94 -23.88 -3.49
C ALA A 41 -7.64 -24.80 -4.52
N PRO A 42 -8.92 -24.54 -4.85
CA PRO A 42 -9.55 -25.10 -6.05
C PRO A 42 -8.68 -24.88 -7.29
N ARG A 43 -8.76 -25.80 -8.25
CA ARG A 43 -8.01 -25.68 -9.50
C ARG A 43 -8.74 -24.77 -10.48
N GLY A 44 -7.97 -23.95 -11.19
CA GLY A 44 -8.46 -23.07 -12.23
C GLY A 44 -8.82 -23.82 -13.50
N PRO A 45 -9.10 -23.07 -14.58
CA PRO A 45 -9.54 -23.66 -15.85
C PRO A 45 -8.57 -24.69 -16.45
N ASP A 46 -7.27 -24.52 -16.24
CA ASP A 46 -6.25 -25.47 -16.71
C ASP A 46 -6.20 -26.80 -15.92
N ARG A 47 -6.97 -26.91 -14.83
CA ARG A 47 -7.07 -28.07 -13.92
C ARG A 47 -5.78 -28.42 -13.17
N VAL A 48 -4.72 -27.62 -13.31
CA VAL A 48 -3.41 -27.87 -12.71
C VAL A 48 -3.12 -26.83 -11.64
N HIS A 49 -3.24 -25.55 -11.96
CA HIS A 49 -2.89 -24.44 -11.09
C HIS A 49 -4.11 -23.94 -10.31
N PRO A 50 -3.92 -23.18 -9.21
CA PRO A 50 -5.01 -22.59 -8.46
C PRO A 50 -5.93 -21.69 -9.30
N ASP A 51 -7.19 -21.64 -8.92
CA ASP A 51 -8.15 -20.68 -9.45
C ASP A 51 -8.01 -19.32 -8.76
N LEU A 52 -7.43 -18.36 -9.46
CA LEU A 52 -7.26 -16.98 -9.02
C LEU A 52 -8.40 -16.07 -9.50
N ASN A 53 -9.36 -16.56 -10.28
CA ASN A 53 -10.48 -15.75 -10.78
C ASN A 53 -11.24 -15.07 -9.65
N GLY A 54 -11.55 -13.79 -9.83
CA GLY A 54 -12.35 -13.01 -8.89
C GLY A 54 -11.92 -11.56 -8.80
N VAL A 55 -12.71 -10.79 -8.07
CA VAL A 55 -12.41 -9.40 -7.71
C VAL A 55 -11.65 -9.41 -6.39
N TRP A 56 -10.51 -8.74 -6.35
CA TRP A 56 -9.57 -8.69 -5.25
C TRP A 56 -9.32 -7.25 -4.82
N GLN A 57 -9.17 -7.03 -3.53
CA GLN A 57 -8.88 -5.72 -2.98
C GLN A 57 -7.95 -5.84 -1.77
N VAL A 58 -7.06 -4.88 -1.60
CA VAL A 58 -6.31 -4.75 -0.36
C VAL A 58 -7.16 -4.07 0.71
N MET A 59 -7.01 -4.48 1.97
CA MET A 59 -7.66 -3.84 3.12
C MET A 59 -6.59 -3.32 4.08
N ASN A 60 -5.85 -2.30 3.66
CA ASN A 60 -4.79 -1.65 4.45
C ASN A 60 -4.59 -0.18 4.05
N THR A 61 -3.55 0.46 4.57
CA THR A 61 -3.21 1.87 4.30
C THR A 61 -2.00 2.06 3.39
N ALA A 62 -1.56 1.02 2.67
CA ALA A 62 -0.38 1.06 1.81
C ALA A 62 -0.48 2.10 0.69
N GLY A 63 -1.70 2.36 0.18
CA GLY A 63 -1.93 3.43 -0.79
C GLY A 63 -1.68 4.85 -0.26
N TRP A 64 -1.50 5.03 1.05
CA TRP A 64 -1.07 6.32 1.64
C TRP A 64 0.44 6.35 1.82
N ASN A 65 1.00 5.32 2.46
CA ASN A 65 2.43 5.13 2.62
C ASN A 65 2.71 3.63 2.89
N ILE A 66 3.62 3.03 2.12
CA ILE A 66 4.01 1.63 2.27
C ILE A 66 4.96 1.38 3.44
N GLU A 67 5.61 2.42 3.98
CA GLU A 67 6.37 2.38 5.23
C GLU A 67 5.43 2.58 6.44
N PRO A 68 5.80 2.14 7.65
CA PRO A 68 5.05 2.44 8.86
C PRO A 68 4.94 3.95 9.10
N HIS A 69 3.74 4.43 9.43
CA HIS A 69 3.47 5.86 9.59
C HIS A 69 2.38 6.11 10.61
N ALA A 70 2.49 7.24 11.33
CA ALA A 70 1.43 7.76 12.17
C ALA A 70 0.32 8.39 11.31
N ALA A 71 -0.86 8.56 11.92
CA ALA A 71 -1.92 9.34 11.28
C ALA A 71 -1.46 10.80 11.07
N SER A 72 -1.90 11.42 9.98
CA SER A 72 -1.62 12.81 9.65
C SER A 72 -2.92 13.57 9.40
N ALA A 73 -2.94 14.86 9.75
CA ALA A 73 -4.09 15.72 9.52
C ALA A 73 -4.41 15.95 8.03
N ALA A 74 -3.43 15.78 7.14
CA ALA A 74 -3.59 15.83 5.69
C ALA A 74 -2.38 15.17 4.99
N LEU A 75 -2.51 14.87 3.70
CA LEU A 75 -1.38 14.48 2.84
C LEU A 75 -0.36 15.61 2.69
N GLN A 76 -0.82 16.83 2.40
CA GLN A 76 0.04 18.00 2.27
C GLN A 76 0.03 18.84 3.55
N LEU A 77 1.20 18.99 4.17
CA LEU A 77 1.41 19.83 5.34
C LEU A 77 2.29 21.05 4.99
N ARG A 78 2.22 22.06 5.85
CA ARG A 78 3.11 23.23 5.85
C ARG A 78 3.56 23.56 7.27
N ALA A 79 4.63 24.32 7.40
CA ALA A 79 5.09 24.80 8.71
C ALA A 79 4.00 25.63 9.41
N GLY A 80 3.80 25.36 10.69
CA GLY A 80 2.90 26.10 11.57
C GLY A 80 3.56 26.44 12.91
N PRO A 81 2.94 27.31 13.72
CA PRO A 81 3.55 27.84 14.94
C PRO A 81 3.78 26.79 16.04
N TYR A 82 3.03 25.69 16.02
CA TYR A 82 3.11 24.60 17.01
C TYR A 82 3.41 23.23 16.38
N GLY A 83 3.97 23.24 15.17
CA GLY A 83 4.21 22.05 14.35
C GLY A 83 3.51 22.13 12.99
N PRO A 84 3.66 21.09 12.16
CA PRO A 84 3.05 21.04 10.83
C PRO A 84 1.51 21.14 10.91
N VAL A 85 0.92 21.91 10.00
CA VAL A 85 -0.53 22.04 9.84
C VAL A 85 -0.91 21.75 8.38
N PRO A 86 -2.16 21.34 8.09
CA PRO A 86 -2.61 21.18 6.72
C PRO A 86 -2.35 22.41 5.85
N ALA A 87 -1.92 22.17 4.61
CA ALA A 87 -1.70 23.23 3.63
C ALA A 87 -3.04 23.87 3.21
N LYS A 88 -2.98 25.08 2.64
CA LYS A 88 -4.17 25.89 2.32
C LYS A 88 -5.10 25.15 1.36
N GLU A 89 -4.52 24.38 0.47
CA GLU A 89 -5.16 23.63 -0.62
C GLU A 89 -6.02 22.48 -0.09
N VAL A 90 -5.67 21.92 1.08
CA VAL A 90 -6.29 20.70 1.62
C VAL A 90 -6.95 20.90 2.99
N VAL A 91 -6.71 22.02 3.67
CA VAL A 91 -7.21 22.26 5.03
C VAL A 91 -8.73 22.16 5.14
N ALA A 92 -9.45 22.57 4.08
CA ALA A 92 -10.91 22.54 4.06
C ALA A 92 -11.49 21.11 4.04
N LEU A 93 -10.70 20.10 3.66
CA LEU A 93 -11.14 18.69 3.68
C LEU A 93 -11.29 18.16 5.12
N GLY A 94 -10.61 18.76 6.10
CA GLY A 94 -10.64 18.31 7.49
C GLY A 94 -10.34 16.81 7.62
N ALA A 95 -11.13 16.10 8.44
CA ALA A 95 -10.94 14.67 8.66
C ALA A 95 -11.15 13.81 7.40
N VAL A 96 -11.88 14.28 6.38
CA VAL A 96 -12.08 13.55 5.12
C VAL A 96 -10.78 13.48 4.31
N GLY A 97 -9.91 14.49 4.43
CA GLY A 97 -8.60 14.53 3.80
C GLY A 97 -7.46 14.03 4.69
N ALA A 98 -7.76 13.48 5.87
CA ALA A 98 -6.76 12.99 6.80
C ALA A 98 -6.17 11.65 6.35
N VAL A 99 -4.93 11.39 6.77
CA VAL A 99 -4.21 10.15 6.46
C VAL A 99 -4.31 9.22 7.68
N PRO A 100 -4.85 8.00 7.54
CA PRO A 100 -4.87 7.02 8.62
C PRO A 100 -3.46 6.52 8.94
N ALA A 101 -3.24 6.04 10.17
CA ALA A 101 -1.98 5.38 10.53
C ALA A 101 -1.84 4.02 9.83
N GLY A 102 -0.61 3.57 9.62
CA GLY A 102 -0.31 2.30 8.96
C GLY A 102 0.86 1.56 9.59
N LEU A 103 0.76 0.24 9.61
CA LEU A 103 1.87 -0.64 10.04
C LEU A 103 2.97 -0.78 8.98
N GLY A 104 2.74 -0.28 7.76
CA GLY A 104 3.59 -0.52 6.60
C GLY A 104 3.44 -1.93 6.04
N VAL A 105 3.91 -2.11 4.80
CA VAL A 105 3.96 -3.38 4.08
C VAL A 105 5.37 -3.76 3.63
N VAL A 106 6.34 -2.85 3.78
CA VAL A 106 7.75 -3.08 3.49
C VAL A 106 8.37 -4.04 4.52
N GLU A 107 9.06 -5.08 4.07
CA GLU A 107 9.80 -5.97 4.95
C GLU A 107 10.95 -5.23 5.64
N GLY A 108 10.98 -5.29 6.96
CA GLY A 108 11.92 -4.51 7.78
C GLY A 108 11.48 -3.05 8.03
N GLY A 109 10.36 -2.62 7.45
CA GLY A 109 9.71 -1.34 7.75
C GLY A 109 10.32 -0.11 7.07
N THR A 110 11.43 -0.23 6.35
CA THR A 110 12.04 0.91 5.66
C THR A 110 12.56 0.55 4.28
N ILE A 111 12.40 1.45 3.31
CA ILE A 111 12.92 1.30 1.95
C ILE A 111 14.41 1.67 1.94
N PRO A 112 15.30 0.82 1.39
CA PRO A 112 16.74 1.03 1.43
C PRO A 112 17.22 1.99 0.34
N TYR A 113 16.76 3.24 0.37
CA TYR A 113 17.15 4.29 -0.59
C TYR A 113 18.67 4.54 -0.64
N THR A 114 19.17 4.94 -1.81
CA THR A 114 20.45 5.66 -1.90
C THR A 114 20.32 7.06 -1.28
N ALA A 115 21.43 7.74 -1.01
CA ALA A 115 21.38 9.09 -0.42
C ALA A 115 20.63 10.09 -1.33
N ASP A 116 20.81 10.01 -2.64
CA ASP A 116 20.10 10.88 -3.59
C ASP A 116 18.65 10.45 -3.81
N GLY A 117 18.39 9.13 -3.82
CA GLY A 117 17.03 8.60 -3.84
C GLY A 117 16.20 9.12 -2.66
N LEU A 118 16.77 9.12 -1.45
CA LEU A 118 16.09 9.63 -0.25
C LEU A 118 15.76 11.12 -0.36
N LYS A 119 16.71 11.95 -0.87
CA LYS A 119 16.46 13.39 -1.09
C LYS A 119 15.32 13.62 -2.07
N THR A 120 15.26 12.86 -3.15
CA THR A 120 14.19 12.96 -4.15
C THR A 120 12.84 12.54 -3.54
N ARG A 121 12.80 11.44 -2.77
CA ARG A 121 11.60 11.01 -2.03
C ARG A 121 11.10 12.11 -1.11
N ASP A 122 11.99 12.70 -0.30
CA ASP A 122 11.62 13.78 0.63
C ASP A 122 11.12 15.02 -0.11
N ALA A 123 11.74 15.39 -1.23
CA ALA A 123 11.30 16.48 -2.08
C ALA A 123 9.96 16.20 -2.79
N ASN A 124 9.67 14.95 -3.09
CA ASN A 124 8.38 14.49 -3.61
C ASN A 124 7.29 14.61 -2.54
N HIS A 125 7.55 14.08 -1.35
CA HIS A 125 6.64 14.16 -0.20
C HIS A 125 6.33 15.61 0.20
N ALA A 126 7.33 16.49 0.20
CA ALA A 126 7.18 17.89 0.56
C ALA A 126 6.26 18.69 -0.39
N ASP A 127 6.12 18.24 -1.63
CA ASP A 127 5.30 18.88 -2.67
C ASP A 127 4.38 17.86 -3.36
N TRP A 128 3.80 16.98 -2.54
CA TRP A 128 2.97 15.86 -2.97
C TRP A 128 1.85 16.32 -3.91
N ILE A 129 1.16 17.41 -3.56
CA ILE A 129 -0.05 17.86 -4.26
C ILE A 129 0.19 18.26 -5.72
N HIS A 130 1.43 18.64 -6.07
CA HIS A 130 1.78 19.01 -7.45
C HIS A 130 2.55 17.89 -8.18
N LYS A 131 3.14 16.96 -7.44
CA LYS A 131 4.08 15.96 -7.98
C LYS A 131 3.51 14.55 -8.09
N ASP A 132 2.55 14.13 -7.25
CA ASP A 132 2.02 12.77 -7.34
C ASP A 132 1.26 12.55 -8.65
N PRO A 133 1.70 11.61 -9.50
CA PRO A 133 1.03 11.29 -10.77
C PRO A 133 -0.43 10.85 -10.60
N GLU A 134 -0.78 10.21 -9.47
CA GLU A 134 -2.14 9.72 -9.20
C GLU A 134 -3.15 10.88 -9.15
N ILE A 135 -2.73 12.08 -8.71
CA ILE A 135 -3.60 13.26 -8.64
C ILE A 135 -4.13 13.64 -10.03
N LYS A 136 -3.38 13.35 -11.09
CA LYS A 136 -3.74 13.62 -12.49
C LYS A 136 -4.45 12.44 -13.16
N CYS A 137 -4.89 11.44 -12.39
CA CYS A 137 -5.46 10.19 -12.89
C CYS A 137 -4.50 9.42 -13.82
N TYR A 138 -3.18 9.62 -13.70
CA TYR A 138 -2.26 8.78 -14.44
C TYR A 138 -2.27 7.36 -13.87
N LEU A 139 -1.98 6.39 -14.75
CA LEU A 139 -1.99 4.99 -14.38
C LEU A 139 -0.99 4.74 -13.24
N PRO A 140 -1.30 3.88 -12.26
CA PRO A 140 -0.53 3.80 -11.02
C PRO A 140 0.76 2.98 -11.15
N GLY A 141 0.90 2.21 -12.23
CA GLY A 141 1.99 1.26 -12.40
C GLY A 141 1.96 0.09 -11.43
N VAL A 142 2.97 -0.76 -11.51
CA VAL A 142 3.09 -1.99 -10.74
C VAL A 142 4.30 -1.85 -9.82
N PRO A 143 4.13 -2.02 -8.50
CA PRO A 143 3.06 -2.78 -7.85
C PRO A 143 1.88 -1.96 -7.32
N ARG A 144 1.88 -0.62 -7.40
CA ARG A 144 0.85 0.24 -6.78
C ARG A 144 -0.57 -0.13 -7.14
N ALA A 145 -0.83 -0.50 -8.40
CA ALA A 145 -2.15 -0.91 -8.88
C ALA A 145 -2.82 -2.00 -8.00
N ASN A 146 -2.03 -2.91 -7.43
CA ASN A 146 -2.53 -4.05 -6.66
C ASN A 146 -2.93 -3.71 -5.22
N TYR A 147 -2.52 -2.56 -4.71
CA TYR A 147 -2.79 -2.13 -3.34
C TYR A 147 -3.34 -0.70 -3.26
N MET A 148 -3.95 -0.24 -4.34
CA MET A 148 -4.87 0.88 -4.27
C MET A 148 -6.11 0.48 -3.46
N GLN A 149 -6.78 1.47 -2.90
CA GLN A 149 -8.05 1.28 -2.20
C GLN A 149 -9.22 0.88 -3.13
N LEU A 150 -8.97 0.74 -4.43
CA LEU A 150 -9.95 0.30 -5.43
C LEU A 150 -9.63 -1.14 -5.84
N PRO A 151 -10.65 -1.99 -6.10
CA PRO A 151 -10.45 -3.38 -6.43
C PRO A 151 -9.89 -3.58 -7.85
N PHE A 152 -9.38 -4.79 -8.08
CA PHE A 152 -9.01 -5.28 -9.41
C PHE A 152 -9.53 -6.72 -9.61
N GLN A 153 -9.78 -7.10 -10.85
CA GLN A 153 -10.31 -8.41 -11.20
C GLN A 153 -9.26 -9.21 -11.96
N ILE A 154 -9.06 -10.45 -11.53
CA ILE A 154 -8.27 -11.45 -12.26
C ILE A 154 -9.23 -12.24 -13.13
N PHE A 155 -8.95 -12.24 -14.44
CA PHE A 155 -9.52 -13.16 -15.41
C PHE A 155 -8.45 -14.18 -15.78
N GLN A 156 -8.66 -15.42 -15.39
CA GLN A 156 -7.78 -16.55 -15.70
C GLN A 156 -8.55 -17.51 -16.59
N SER A 157 -8.02 -17.78 -17.77
CA SER A 157 -8.45 -18.86 -18.66
C SER A 157 -7.42 -20.00 -18.65
N GLU A 158 -7.60 -21.01 -19.50
CA GLU A 158 -6.63 -22.11 -19.64
C GLU A 158 -5.26 -21.66 -20.18
N LYS A 159 -5.20 -20.55 -20.93
CA LYS A 159 -3.99 -20.12 -21.67
C LYS A 159 -3.63 -18.65 -21.53
N GLN A 160 -4.53 -17.84 -20.99
CA GLN A 160 -4.39 -16.39 -20.91
C GLN A 160 -4.84 -15.91 -19.54
N MET A 161 -4.20 -14.84 -19.07
CA MET A 161 -4.58 -14.19 -17.83
C MET A 161 -4.54 -12.66 -18.02
N LEU A 162 -5.56 -11.98 -17.51
CA LEU A 162 -5.76 -10.53 -17.61
C LEU A 162 -6.12 -9.99 -16.23
N PHE A 163 -5.46 -8.92 -15.82
CA PHE A 163 -5.86 -8.17 -14.63
C PHE A 163 -6.49 -6.87 -15.09
N ALA A 164 -7.73 -6.60 -14.68
CA ALA A 164 -8.43 -5.34 -14.93
C ALA A 164 -8.58 -4.59 -13.61
N TYR A 165 -8.27 -3.29 -13.60
CA TYR A 165 -8.31 -2.46 -12.41
C TYR A 165 -9.47 -1.48 -12.51
N GLU A 166 -10.15 -1.26 -11.40
CA GLU A 166 -11.22 -0.25 -11.32
C GLU A 166 -10.66 1.16 -11.57
N TYR A 167 -9.48 1.46 -11.03
CA TYR A 167 -8.81 2.74 -11.21
C TYR A 167 -8.40 2.98 -12.66
N ALA A 168 -8.88 4.09 -13.24
CA ALA A 168 -8.53 4.58 -14.58
C ALA A 168 -8.75 3.57 -15.72
N GLY A 169 -9.50 2.49 -15.48
CA GLY A 169 -9.69 1.41 -16.45
C GLY A 169 -8.39 0.70 -16.84
N ALA A 170 -7.38 0.70 -15.95
CA ALA A 170 -6.09 0.09 -16.25
C ALA A 170 -6.25 -1.42 -16.51
N VAL A 171 -5.45 -1.96 -17.42
CA VAL A 171 -5.43 -3.39 -17.74
C VAL A 171 -4.01 -3.91 -17.87
N ARG A 172 -3.79 -5.16 -17.49
CA ARG A 172 -2.51 -5.86 -17.63
C ARG A 172 -2.73 -7.23 -18.24
N ASN A 173 -2.13 -7.46 -19.41
CA ASN A 173 -2.01 -8.78 -19.99
C ASN A 173 -0.87 -9.52 -19.28
N ILE A 174 -1.17 -10.68 -18.70
CA ILE A 174 -0.20 -11.55 -18.06
C ILE A 174 0.17 -12.66 -19.05
N MET A 175 1.41 -12.62 -19.54
CA MET A 175 1.90 -13.53 -20.57
C MET A 175 2.61 -14.74 -19.95
N PHE A 176 2.29 -15.95 -20.39
CA PHE A 176 3.00 -17.16 -19.95
C PHE A 176 4.15 -17.58 -20.87
N THR A 177 4.32 -16.85 -21.98
CA THR A 177 5.45 -16.96 -22.89
C THR A 177 6.13 -15.60 -22.92
N ASP A 178 7.44 -15.58 -22.69
CA ASP A 178 8.22 -14.35 -22.74
C ASP A 178 8.24 -13.80 -24.19
N PRO A 179 7.70 -12.60 -24.45
CA PRO A 179 7.72 -12.00 -25.78
C PRO A 179 9.07 -11.34 -26.11
N GLY A 180 10.03 -11.33 -25.18
CA GLY A 180 11.28 -10.59 -25.26
C GLY A 180 11.18 -9.21 -24.59
N PRO A 181 12.18 -8.33 -24.78
CA PRO A 181 12.19 -7.00 -24.17
C PRO A 181 10.96 -6.16 -24.54
N ALA A 182 10.46 -5.36 -23.61
CA ALA A 182 9.39 -4.42 -23.88
C ALA A 182 9.83 -3.45 -25.00
N PRO A 183 9.00 -3.20 -26.03
CA PRO A 183 9.37 -2.33 -27.14
C PRO A 183 9.42 -0.85 -26.75
N VAL A 184 8.73 -0.48 -25.67
CA VAL A 184 8.69 0.87 -25.10
C VAL A 184 8.33 0.77 -23.62
N ASP A 185 8.86 1.67 -22.81
CA ASP A 185 8.46 1.80 -21.42
C ASP A 185 7.02 2.33 -21.33
N SER A 186 6.22 1.70 -20.47
CA SER A 186 4.80 2.02 -20.30
C SER A 186 4.46 2.12 -18.82
N TRP A 187 3.31 2.73 -18.51
CA TRP A 187 2.88 2.90 -17.12
C TRP A 187 2.75 1.56 -16.38
N MET A 188 2.17 0.53 -17.02
CA MET A 188 1.87 -0.76 -16.40
C MET A 188 2.94 -1.84 -16.66
N GLY A 189 3.95 -1.52 -17.46
CA GLY A 189 5.02 -2.43 -17.85
C GLY A 189 4.57 -3.65 -18.64
N GLN A 190 5.52 -4.56 -18.85
CA GLN A 190 5.32 -5.86 -19.48
C GLN A 190 5.37 -6.96 -18.41
N SER A 191 4.31 -7.77 -18.31
CA SER A 191 4.18 -8.79 -17.26
C SER A 191 4.31 -10.21 -17.83
N VAL A 192 5.37 -10.93 -17.46
CA VAL A 192 5.61 -12.33 -17.85
C VAL A 192 5.51 -13.22 -16.61
N ALA A 193 4.71 -14.27 -16.67
CA ALA A 193 4.40 -15.13 -15.55
C ALA A 193 4.76 -16.58 -15.76
N HIS A 194 5.04 -17.25 -14.64
CA HIS A 194 5.18 -18.69 -14.54
C HIS A 194 4.59 -19.16 -13.21
N TRP A 195 4.37 -20.46 -13.09
CA TRP A 195 3.89 -21.07 -11.85
C TRP A 195 5.03 -21.73 -11.08
N GLU A 196 5.07 -21.49 -9.78
CA GLU A 196 5.92 -22.20 -8.83
C GLU A 196 5.02 -22.94 -7.82
N GLY A 197 4.71 -24.20 -8.14
CA GLY A 197 3.71 -24.96 -7.42
C GLY A 197 2.33 -24.29 -7.51
N ASP A 198 1.80 -23.87 -6.37
CA ASP A 198 0.51 -23.17 -6.28
C ASP A 198 0.66 -21.63 -6.24
N SER A 199 1.83 -21.08 -6.56
CA SER A 199 2.05 -19.63 -6.61
C SER A 199 2.24 -19.15 -8.04
N LEU A 200 1.50 -18.12 -8.44
CA LEU A 200 1.77 -17.39 -9.67
C LEU A 200 2.92 -16.42 -9.40
N VAL A 201 4.00 -16.50 -10.16
CA VAL A 201 5.11 -15.55 -10.12
C VAL A 201 5.05 -14.71 -11.38
N VAL A 202 5.09 -13.40 -11.23
CA VAL A 202 5.02 -12.45 -12.36
C VAL A 202 6.22 -11.52 -12.31
N VAL A 203 7.03 -11.55 -13.37
CA VAL A 203 8.13 -10.61 -13.57
C VAL A 203 7.63 -9.44 -14.41
N VAL A 204 7.88 -8.23 -13.91
CA VAL A 204 7.46 -6.97 -14.55
C VAL A 204 8.68 -6.11 -14.85
N THR A 205 8.81 -5.69 -16.10
CA THR A 205 9.86 -4.82 -16.63
C THR A 205 9.27 -3.80 -17.62
N GLY A 206 10.07 -2.85 -18.11
CA GLY A 206 9.62 -1.86 -19.10
C GLY A 206 8.57 -0.90 -18.54
N GLN A 207 8.71 -0.55 -17.25
CA GLN A 207 7.87 0.46 -16.60
C GLN A 207 8.51 1.83 -16.81
N ASN A 208 7.71 2.86 -17.07
CA ASN A 208 8.24 4.23 -17.10
C ASN A 208 8.50 4.75 -15.67
N ASP A 209 9.18 5.89 -15.56
CA ASP A 209 9.52 6.54 -14.29
C ASP A 209 8.43 7.50 -13.77
N SER A 210 7.29 7.53 -14.43
CA SER A 210 6.23 8.50 -14.17
C SER A 210 5.21 8.01 -13.14
N THR A 211 5.53 6.96 -12.38
CA THR A 211 4.70 6.38 -11.32
C THR A 211 5.40 6.39 -9.97
N TRP A 212 4.59 6.45 -8.91
CA TRP A 212 5.06 6.30 -7.53
C TRP A 212 4.48 5.03 -6.92
N PHE A 213 5.06 4.53 -5.84
CA PHE A 213 4.52 3.42 -5.06
C PHE A 213 3.33 3.83 -4.20
N ASP A 214 3.29 5.08 -3.72
CA ASP A 214 2.23 5.57 -2.84
C ASP A 214 2.15 7.10 -2.84
N ARG A 215 1.32 7.65 -1.96
CA ARG A 215 1.14 9.09 -1.74
C ARG A 215 2.18 9.71 -0.80
N ALA A 216 3.20 8.96 -0.38
CA ALA A 216 4.28 9.44 0.46
C ALA A 216 5.54 9.82 -0.32
N GLY A 217 5.46 9.89 -1.66
CA GLY A 217 6.58 10.29 -2.51
C GLY A 217 7.56 9.18 -2.83
N ASN A 218 7.28 7.94 -2.41
CA ASN A 218 8.10 6.78 -2.71
C ASN A 218 8.05 6.50 -4.22
N PHE A 219 9.19 6.57 -4.90
CA PHE A 219 9.28 6.53 -6.36
C PHE A 219 10.33 5.52 -6.83
N HIS A 220 10.38 5.32 -8.14
CA HIS A 220 11.37 4.50 -8.85
C HIS A 220 11.74 5.15 -10.19
N THR A 221 12.78 4.63 -10.84
CA THR A 221 13.17 4.95 -12.21
C THR A 221 12.58 3.94 -13.21
N ALA A 222 12.84 4.15 -14.50
CA ALA A 222 12.49 3.20 -15.56
C ALA A 222 13.31 1.89 -15.51
N ASP A 223 14.44 1.86 -14.78
CA ASP A 223 15.24 0.65 -14.59
C ASP A 223 14.61 -0.34 -13.59
N MET A 224 13.43 -0.03 -13.07
CA MET A 224 12.74 -0.86 -12.09
C MET A 224 12.31 -2.21 -12.66
N LYS A 225 12.69 -3.26 -11.94
CA LYS A 225 12.15 -4.61 -12.07
C LYS A 225 11.34 -4.98 -10.82
N VAL A 226 10.17 -5.56 -11.04
CA VAL A 226 9.33 -6.10 -9.97
C VAL A 226 9.13 -7.60 -10.20
N VAL A 227 9.31 -8.39 -9.15
CA VAL A 227 8.96 -9.82 -9.13
C VAL A 227 7.83 -10.01 -8.14
N GLU A 228 6.63 -10.18 -8.65
CA GLU A 228 5.42 -10.39 -7.88
C GLU A 228 5.18 -11.88 -7.63
N ARG A 229 4.59 -12.22 -6.48
CA ARG A 229 4.13 -13.56 -6.15
C ARG A 229 2.72 -13.49 -5.58
N TYR A 230 1.83 -14.29 -6.14
CA TYR A 230 0.45 -14.44 -5.72
C TYR A 230 0.22 -15.88 -5.24
N THR A 231 0.04 -16.05 -3.93
CA THR A 231 -0.10 -17.37 -3.29
C THR A 231 -1.44 -17.46 -2.57
N PRO A 232 -2.37 -18.33 -2.99
CA PRO A 232 -3.61 -18.56 -2.24
C PRO A 232 -3.29 -19.11 -0.86
N THR A 233 -3.74 -18.42 0.19
CA THR A 233 -3.52 -18.83 1.59
C THR A 233 -4.83 -19.14 2.33
N GLY A 234 -5.96 -18.89 1.67
CA GLY A 234 -7.29 -19.28 2.13
C GLY A 234 -8.31 -19.17 1.00
N PRO A 235 -9.58 -19.52 1.25
CA PRO A 235 -10.63 -19.50 0.23
C PRO A 235 -10.82 -18.12 -0.42
N ASN A 236 -10.68 -17.05 0.37
CA ASN A 236 -10.86 -15.66 -0.07
C ASN A 236 -9.63 -14.79 0.25
N ILE A 237 -8.45 -15.39 0.39
CA ILE A 237 -7.22 -14.69 0.76
C ILE A 237 -6.09 -15.09 -0.20
N LEU A 238 -5.53 -14.07 -0.85
CA LEU A 238 -4.37 -14.18 -1.71
C LEU A 238 -3.22 -13.40 -1.05
N ARG A 239 -2.14 -14.10 -0.73
CA ARG A 239 -0.91 -13.47 -0.26
C ARG A 239 -0.22 -12.87 -1.47
N TYR A 240 -0.03 -11.55 -1.44
CA TYR A 240 0.70 -10.80 -2.45
C TYR A 240 2.05 -10.38 -1.89
N GLU A 241 3.10 -10.68 -2.64
CA GLU A 241 4.47 -10.30 -2.32
C GLU A 241 5.10 -9.68 -3.57
N ALA A 242 5.91 -8.65 -3.39
CA ALA A 242 6.65 -8.04 -4.48
C ALA A 242 8.09 -7.79 -4.05
N GLU A 243 9.04 -8.27 -4.84
CA GLU A 243 10.46 -7.93 -4.74
C GLU A 243 10.80 -6.87 -5.79
N ILE A 244 11.43 -5.78 -5.36
CA ILE A 244 11.69 -4.59 -6.16
C ILE A 244 13.19 -4.40 -6.27
N THR A 245 13.66 -4.21 -7.50
CA THR A 245 15.05 -3.89 -7.82
C THR A 245 15.07 -2.66 -8.72
N ASP A 246 15.76 -1.61 -8.27
CA ASP A 246 16.09 -0.41 -9.06
C ASP A 246 17.41 0.13 -8.48
N PRO A 247 18.55 -0.18 -9.10
CA PRO A 247 19.87 0.20 -8.56
C PRO A 247 20.15 1.70 -8.58
N ALA A 248 19.41 2.49 -9.36
CA ALA A 248 19.55 3.95 -9.38
C ALA A 248 18.90 4.59 -8.15
N THR A 249 17.81 4.00 -7.66
CA THR A 249 17.03 4.53 -6.53
C THR A 249 17.39 3.86 -5.20
N PHE A 250 17.66 2.55 -5.19
CA PHE A 250 17.82 1.74 -3.98
C PHE A 250 19.22 1.14 -3.87
N SER A 251 19.73 1.07 -2.64
CA SER A 251 21.03 0.47 -2.31
C SER A 251 21.05 -1.07 -2.40
N ARG A 252 19.87 -1.71 -2.37
CA ARG A 252 19.69 -3.16 -2.50
C ARG A 252 18.23 -3.47 -2.90
N PRO A 253 17.97 -4.68 -3.44
CA PRO A 253 16.60 -5.17 -3.57
C PRO A 253 15.87 -5.18 -2.22
N TRP A 254 14.57 -4.95 -2.27
CA TRP A 254 13.70 -4.94 -1.10
C TRP A 254 12.35 -5.58 -1.43
N LYS A 255 11.60 -5.93 -0.38
CA LYS A 255 10.35 -6.66 -0.49
C LYS A 255 9.24 -5.94 0.23
N MET A 256 8.03 -6.10 -0.30
CA MET A 256 6.80 -5.79 0.41
C MET A 256 5.84 -6.96 0.35
N SER A 257 4.92 -7.01 1.30
CA SER A 257 3.94 -8.08 1.36
C SER A 257 2.64 -7.68 2.04
N MET A 258 1.53 -8.19 1.54
CA MET A 258 0.20 -7.92 2.07
C MET A 258 -0.80 -9.01 1.67
N ASN A 259 -1.99 -8.97 2.25
CA ASN A 259 -3.08 -9.84 1.85
C ASN A 259 -4.04 -9.06 0.95
N LEU A 260 -4.46 -9.72 -0.12
CA LEU A 260 -5.57 -9.32 -0.96
C LEU A 260 -6.77 -10.20 -0.60
N TYR A 261 -7.92 -9.55 -0.44
CA TYR A 261 -9.16 -10.18 -0.04
C TYR A 261 -10.10 -10.24 -1.23
N ARG A 262 -10.69 -11.42 -1.44
CA ARG A 262 -11.67 -11.63 -2.52
C ARG A 262 -12.99 -10.97 -2.13
N HIS A 263 -13.59 -10.18 -3.03
CA HIS A 263 -14.97 -9.77 -2.90
C HIS A 263 -15.88 -10.99 -3.10
N VAL A 264 -16.94 -11.09 -2.28
CA VAL A 264 -17.88 -12.21 -2.29
C VAL A 264 -19.30 -11.66 -2.28
N GLY A 265 -20.22 -12.34 -2.97
CA GLY A 265 -21.61 -11.89 -3.10
C GLY A 265 -21.93 -11.27 -4.45
N ASP A 266 -23.16 -10.79 -4.61
CA ASP A 266 -23.71 -10.26 -5.87
C ASP A 266 -23.08 -8.93 -6.31
N ASP A 267 -22.37 -8.26 -5.40
CA ASP A 267 -21.66 -7.00 -5.60
C ASP A 267 -20.16 -7.19 -5.90
N ALA A 268 -19.68 -8.43 -6.05
CA ALA A 268 -18.30 -8.75 -6.42
C ALA A 268 -18.00 -8.43 -7.90
N ARG A 269 -17.98 -7.15 -8.24
CA ARG A 269 -17.77 -6.60 -9.58
C ARG A 269 -16.95 -5.32 -9.52
N LEU A 270 -16.21 -5.03 -10.59
CA LEU A 270 -15.57 -3.73 -10.74
C LEU A 270 -16.62 -2.68 -11.12
N ASN A 271 -16.53 -1.53 -10.49
CA ASN A 271 -17.25 -0.33 -10.87
C ASN A 271 -16.41 0.53 -11.81
N GLN A 272 -17.01 1.60 -12.33
CA GLN A 272 -16.31 2.52 -13.20
C GLN A 272 -15.69 3.66 -12.38
N PHE A 273 -14.36 3.78 -12.41
CA PHE A 273 -13.63 4.92 -11.88
C PHE A 273 -12.83 5.63 -12.99
N LYS A 274 -13.56 6.32 -13.88
CA LYS A 274 -12.98 7.12 -14.98
C LYS A 274 -12.50 8.48 -14.48
N CYS A 275 -11.41 8.49 -13.72
CA CYS A 275 -10.96 9.70 -13.04
C CYS A 275 -10.42 10.83 -13.92
N VAL A 276 -10.19 10.60 -15.22
CA VAL A 276 -9.66 11.63 -16.13
C VAL A 276 -10.60 12.84 -16.17
N GLU A 277 -11.90 12.59 -16.26
CA GLU A 277 -12.94 13.63 -16.27
C GLU A 277 -12.98 14.42 -14.93
N PHE A 278 -12.55 13.80 -13.83
CA PHE A 278 -12.60 14.42 -12.49
C PHE A 278 -11.46 15.42 -12.28
N VAL A 279 -10.39 15.32 -13.07
CA VAL A 279 -9.16 16.10 -12.92
C VAL A 279 -8.93 17.09 -14.07
N GLU A 280 -9.86 17.18 -15.02
CA GLU A 280 -9.76 18.11 -16.15
C GLU A 280 -9.61 19.56 -15.70
N GLU A 281 -10.37 19.99 -14.70
CA GLU A 281 -10.27 21.34 -14.16
C GLU A 281 -8.89 21.60 -13.53
N LEU A 282 -8.35 20.59 -12.84
CA LEU A 282 -7.02 20.69 -12.24
C LEU A 282 -5.93 20.82 -13.30
N MET A 283 -6.02 20.06 -14.39
CA MET A 283 -4.98 19.98 -15.42
C MET A 283 -5.06 21.09 -16.46
N TYR A 284 -6.29 21.47 -16.83
CA TYR A 284 -6.56 22.30 -18.00
C TYR A 284 -7.48 23.49 -17.71
N GLY A 285 -7.87 23.73 -16.45
CA GLY A 285 -8.74 24.86 -16.09
C GLY A 285 -8.16 26.22 -16.49
N ASN A 286 -6.83 26.35 -16.49
CA ASN A 286 -6.12 27.53 -16.98
C ASN A 286 -6.22 27.75 -18.50
N LEU A 287 -6.58 26.72 -19.27
CA LEU A 287 -6.79 26.77 -20.72
C LEU A 287 -8.25 27.04 -21.11
N ARG A 288 -9.15 27.21 -20.12
CA ARG A 288 -10.52 27.64 -20.37
C ARG A 288 -10.53 28.97 -21.12
N LYS A 289 -11.51 29.12 -22.02
CA LYS A 289 -11.79 30.42 -22.67
C LYS A 289 -12.05 31.52 -21.62
N GLU A 290 -12.75 31.16 -20.55
CA GLU A 290 -13.00 32.01 -19.39
C GLU A 290 -12.56 31.24 -18.14
N PRO A 291 -11.32 31.45 -17.66
CA PRO A 291 -10.81 30.80 -16.45
C PRO A 291 -11.64 31.18 -15.22
N LEU A 292 -11.87 30.20 -14.34
CA LEU A 292 -12.49 30.44 -13.04
C LEU A 292 -11.55 31.32 -12.19
N LYS A 293 -12.12 32.27 -11.46
CA LYS A 293 -11.38 33.18 -10.57
C LYS A 293 -11.14 32.56 -9.20
#